data_AF-A0A445BDI3-F1
#
_entry.id   AF-A0A445BDI3-F1
#
_cell.length_a   1.000
_cell.length_b   1.000
_cell.length_c   1.000
_cell.angle_alpha   90.00
_cell.angle_beta   90.00
_cell.angle_gamma   90.00
#
_symmetry.space_group_name_H-M   'P 1'
#
loop_
_entity.id
_entity.type
_entity.pdbx_description
1 polymer ?
#
loop_
_entity_poly.entity_id
_entity_poly.type
_entity_poly.pdbx_seq_one_letter_code
_entity_poly.pdbx_strand_id
1 'polypeptide(L)'
;MKTTTANESEEDFASNNQKQTKTATKTTKAKHNKKMATMKEKAHYNKTHYYRCQTKAIATMYRKMGQEKKDIVEEIGFCGMAHVPEMNVSNTLLIELLDRFDIERGCLKTLQGTIYITPRKVAAALGITNGGNLFPEKVDYKKLNPADKKIFDSIKNISLATLARNVLEMSVEGEENQKRFKRTFVVFIQNVASPIHKPPIFHVDNIREWDWTKHVLNFLMK
;
A
#
# COMPACT_ATOMS: atom_id res chain seq x y z
N MET A 1 -92.63 28.33 -39.13
CA MET A 1 -92.09 28.72 -37.80
C MET A 1 -91.87 27.42 -37.06
N LYS A 2 -90.61 27.03 -36.80
CA LYS A 2 -90.16 25.62 -36.58
C LYS A 2 -90.41 24.69 -37.76
N THR A 3 -89.34 24.04 -38.24
CA THR A 3 -89.29 22.78 -39.01
C THR A 3 -87.80 22.53 -39.35
N THR A 4 -87.24 21.34 -39.60
CA THR A 4 -87.56 19.92 -39.37
C THR A 4 -86.46 19.09 -40.10
N THR A 5 -86.07 17.97 -39.49
CA THR A 5 -85.47 16.70 -39.98
C THR A 5 -84.69 16.55 -41.30
N ALA A 6 -83.59 15.77 -41.18
CA ALA A 6 -83.21 14.54 -41.92
C ALA A 6 -83.74 14.29 -43.35
N ASN A 7 -82.84 13.90 -44.29
CA ASN A 7 -82.67 12.50 -44.77
C ASN A 7 -81.77 12.41 -46.03
N GLU A 8 -81.33 11.18 -46.26
CA GLU A 8 -80.47 10.59 -47.30
C GLU A 8 -81.02 10.67 -48.74
N SER A 9 -80.12 10.49 -49.74
CA SER A 9 -80.27 9.66 -50.97
C SER A 9 -79.03 9.85 -51.87
N GLU A 10 -78.23 8.80 -52.10
CA GLU A 10 -78.13 7.92 -53.31
C GLU A 10 -77.13 8.46 -54.37
N GLU A 11 -75.96 7.82 -54.47
CA GLU A 11 -75.49 6.94 -55.58
C GLU A 11 -75.03 7.77 -56.81
N ASP A 12 -73.81 7.65 -57.35
CA ASP A 12 -73.37 6.43 -58.03
C ASP A 12 -71.88 6.44 -58.51
N PHE A 13 -71.36 5.21 -58.69
CA PHE A 13 -70.30 4.69 -59.57
C PHE A 13 -68.79 5.04 -59.46
N ALA A 14 -68.04 4.04 -58.93
CA ALA A 14 -66.86 3.31 -59.46
C ALA A 14 -65.60 4.08 -59.92
N SER A 15 -64.34 3.65 -59.70
CA SER A 15 -63.73 2.31 -59.58
C SER A 15 -62.32 2.50 -58.93
N ASN A 16 -61.93 1.76 -57.88
CA ASN A 16 -61.10 0.54 -57.92
C ASN A 16 -59.72 0.73 -58.62
N ASN A 17 -58.57 0.27 -58.14
CA ASN A 17 -58.18 -0.51 -56.97
C ASN A 17 -56.64 -0.65 -56.95
N GLN A 18 -56.11 -1.05 -55.78
CA GLN A 18 -54.97 -1.98 -55.61
C GLN A 18 -53.52 -1.52 -55.93
N LYS A 19 -52.48 -1.94 -55.19
CA LYS A 19 -52.39 -2.72 -53.94
C LYS A 19 -50.96 -2.57 -53.40
N GLN A 20 -50.87 -2.60 -52.08
CA GLN A 20 -49.68 -2.96 -51.32
C GLN A 20 -49.19 -4.37 -51.67
N THR A 21 -47.91 -4.66 -51.49
CA THR A 21 -47.53 -5.90 -50.79
C THR A 21 -46.25 -5.74 -49.97
N LYS A 22 -46.39 -6.03 -48.68
CA LYS A 22 -45.34 -6.16 -47.67
C LYS A 22 -44.59 -7.48 -47.87
N THR A 23 -43.31 -7.54 -47.51
CA THR A 23 -42.77 -8.74 -46.89
C THR A 23 -41.68 -8.37 -45.88
N ALA A 24 -41.92 -8.72 -44.62
CA ALA A 24 -40.91 -8.71 -43.57
C ALA A 24 -40.15 -10.04 -43.63
N THR A 25 -38.81 -9.98 -43.68
CA THR A 25 -37.97 -11.10 -43.26
C THR A 25 -36.75 -10.57 -42.52
N LYS A 26 -36.63 -10.95 -41.25
CA LYS A 26 -35.47 -10.77 -40.39
C LYS A 26 -34.34 -11.69 -40.87
N THR A 27 -33.15 -11.16 -41.14
CA THR A 27 -31.89 -11.88 -40.94
C THR A 27 -30.68 -10.93 -40.87
N THR A 28 -30.13 -10.83 -39.65
CA THR A 28 -28.71 -10.66 -39.28
C THR A 28 -27.81 -9.77 -40.16
N LYS A 29 -27.71 -8.48 -39.79
CA LYS A 29 -26.52 -7.68 -40.08
C LYS A 29 -25.46 -7.98 -39.02
N ALA A 30 -24.32 -8.53 -39.46
CA ALA A 30 -23.12 -8.69 -38.67
C ALA A 30 -22.70 -7.35 -38.05
N LYS A 31 -22.90 -7.19 -36.74
CA LYS A 31 -22.29 -6.11 -35.97
C LYS A 31 -20.99 -6.63 -35.37
N HIS A 32 -19.89 -6.06 -35.85
CA HIS A 32 -18.57 -6.15 -35.27
C HIS A 32 -18.63 -6.02 -33.74
N ASN A 33 -18.32 -7.12 -33.04
CA ASN A 33 -18.03 -7.12 -31.62
C ASN A 33 -16.70 -6.39 -31.41
N LYS A 34 -16.74 -5.09 -31.09
CA LYS A 34 -15.61 -4.43 -30.44
C LYS A 34 -15.87 -4.46 -28.94
N LYS A 35 -15.52 -5.59 -28.32
CA LYS A 35 -15.41 -5.72 -26.87
C LYS A 35 -14.30 -4.74 -26.47
N MET A 36 -14.65 -3.52 -26.08
CA MET A 36 -13.73 -2.64 -25.36
C MET A 36 -13.42 -3.36 -24.06
N ALA A 37 -12.30 -4.07 -24.02
CA ALA A 37 -11.61 -4.28 -22.78
C ALA A 37 -11.33 -2.89 -22.24
N THR A 38 -12.10 -2.47 -21.23
CA THR A 38 -11.70 -1.42 -20.32
C THR A 38 -10.37 -1.86 -19.73
N MET A 39 -9.28 -1.48 -20.40
CA MET A 39 -7.98 -1.36 -19.76
C MET A 39 -8.26 -0.40 -18.61
N LYS A 40 -8.40 -0.94 -17.39
CA LYS A 40 -8.19 -0.15 -16.18
C LYS A 40 -6.80 0.43 -16.37
N GLU A 41 -6.76 1.68 -16.81
CA GLU A 41 -5.59 2.52 -16.84
C GLU A 41 -4.94 2.31 -15.48
N LYS A 42 -3.80 1.60 -15.47
CA LYS A 42 -3.02 1.42 -14.25
C LYS A 42 -2.79 2.84 -13.76
N ALA A 43 -3.32 3.16 -12.58
CA ALA A 43 -3.10 4.45 -11.98
C ALA A 43 -1.57 4.64 -11.97
N HIS A 44 -1.07 5.49 -12.87
CA HIS A 44 0.32 5.91 -12.81
C HIS A 44 0.45 6.54 -11.43
N TYR A 45 1.23 5.91 -10.55
CA TYR A 45 1.53 6.41 -9.21
C TYR A 45 2.35 7.69 -9.34
N ASN A 46 1.67 8.79 -9.73
CA ASN A 46 2.23 10.13 -9.75
C ASN A 46 2.20 10.66 -8.32
N LYS A 47 3.15 10.19 -7.51
CA LYS A 47 3.62 10.90 -6.31
C LYS A 47 5.07 10.51 -6.09
N THR A 48 5.96 11.40 -6.49
CA THR A 48 7.40 11.47 -6.18
C THR A 48 7.72 11.56 -4.67
N HIS A 49 6.81 11.10 -3.80
CA HIS A 49 7.04 11.00 -2.38
C HIS A 49 7.62 9.62 -2.02
N TYR A 50 8.95 9.55 -2.14
CA TYR A 50 9.85 8.81 -1.24
C TYR A 50 9.71 7.28 -1.23
N TYR A 51 10.04 6.62 -2.34
CA TYR A 51 10.56 5.25 -2.28
C TYR A 51 12.00 5.30 -1.75
N ARG A 52 12.15 5.39 -0.42
CA ARG A 52 13.45 5.30 0.24
C ARG A 52 13.52 3.93 0.86
N CYS A 53 14.19 3.01 0.19
CA CYS A 53 14.80 1.86 0.83
C CYS A 53 16.30 2.10 0.78
N GLN A 54 16.90 2.58 1.88
CA GLN A 54 18.34 2.84 1.95
C GLN A 54 19.02 1.72 2.72
N THR A 55 19.14 0.54 2.11
CA THR A 55 19.84 -0.62 2.70
C THR A 55 21.27 -0.28 3.11
N LYS A 56 21.98 0.53 2.31
CA LYS A 56 23.28 1.10 2.70
C LYS A 56 23.24 1.87 4.02
N ALA A 57 22.20 2.67 4.28
CA ALA A 57 22.10 3.43 5.54
C ALA A 57 21.88 2.50 6.74
N ILE A 58 21.05 1.46 6.60
CA ILE A 58 20.84 0.42 7.62
C ILE A 58 22.15 -0.32 7.91
N ALA A 59 22.80 -0.85 6.87
CA ALA A 59 24.04 -1.60 7.01
C ALA A 59 25.17 -0.75 7.62
N THR A 60 25.33 0.49 7.17
CA THR A 60 26.32 1.43 7.70
C THR A 60 26.06 1.72 9.18
N MET A 61 24.80 1.98 9.54
CA MET A 61 24.43 2.25 10.92
C MET A 61 24.73 1.06 11.82
N TYR A 62 24.21 -0.12 11.47
CA TYR A 62 24.37 -1.33 12.28
C TYR A 62 25.85 -1.65 12.49
N ARG A 63 26.70 -1.49 11.46
CA ARG A 63 28.16 -1.67 11.56
C ARG A 63 28.80 -0.73 12.58
N LYS A 64 28.35 0.53 12.65
CA LYS A 64 28.86 1.56 13.56
C LYS A 64 28.39 1.42 15.01
N MET A 65 27.39 0.60 15.29
CA MET A 65 26.92 0.35 16.65
C MET A 65 27.93 -0.47 17.45
N GLY A 66 28.06 -0.16 18.74
CA GLY A 66 28.73 -1.03 19.72
C GLY A 66 27.92 -2.31 19.97
N GLN A 67 28.55 -3.32 20.58
CA GLN A 67 27.94 -4.63 20.77
C GLN A 67 26.66 -4.58 21.61
N GLU A 68 26.67 -3.85 22.72
CA GLU A 68 25.49 -3.70 23.60
C GLU A 68 24.25 -3.20 22.85
N LYS A 69 24.41 -2.24 21.94
CA LYS A 69 23.32 -1.74 21.09
C LYS A 69 22.84 -2.80 20.09
N LYS A 70 23.75 -3.62 19.54
CA LYS A 70 23.39 -4.72 18.63
C LYS A 70 22.61 -5.80 19.38
N ASP A 71 23.02 -6.13 20.59
CA ASP A 71 22.33 -7.11 21.44
C ASP A 71 20.89 -6.65 21.72
N ILE A 72 20.69 -5.36 22.00
CA ILE A 72 19.36 -4.76 22.14
C ILE A 72 18.56 -4.86 20.83
N VAL A 73 19.17 -4.56 19.68
CA VAL A 73 18.52 -4.66 18.35
C VAL A 73 18.08 -6.10 18.05
N GLU A 74 18.88 -7.09 18.43
CA GLU A 74 18.55 -8.50 18.30
C GLU A 74 17.45 -8.92 19.27
N GLU A 75 17.49 -8.45 20.52
CA GLU A 75 16.45 -8.65 21.54
C GLU A 75 15.08 -8.21 21.01
N ILE A 76 15.02 -7.02 20.41
CA ILE A 76 13.79 -6.47 19.81
C ILE A 76 13.43 -7.08 18.45
N GLY A 77 14.11 -8.14 18.01
CA GLY A 77 13.70 -8.96 16.87
C GLY A 77 14.12 -8.40 15.52
N PHE A 78 15.26 -7.69 15.45
CA PHE A 78 15.86 -7.22 14.19
C PHE A 78 17.19 -7.94 13.90
N CYS A 79 17.30 -9.22 14.24
CA CYS A 79 18.50 -10.03 14.04
C CYS A 79 18.97 -10.11 12.57
N GLY A 80 18.04 -9.96 11.62
CA GLY A 80 18.35 -9.96 10.18
C GLY A 80 19.24 -8.80 9.73
N MET A 81 19.43 -7.76 10.55
CA MET A 81 20.25 -6.60 10.19
C MET A 81 21.72 -6.90 10.00
N ALA A 82 22.25 -7.91 10.69
CA ALA A 82 23.63 -8.36 10.49
C ALA A 82 23.88 -8.84 9.05
N HIS A 83 22.83 -9.22 8.33
CA HIS A 83 22.90 -9.79 6.98
C HIS A 83 22.42 -8.83 5.88
N VAL A 84 21.98 -7.61 6.23
CA VAL A 84 21.54 -6.62 5.24
C VAL A 84 22.74 -6.18 4.41
N PRO A 85 22.73 -6.40 3.08
CA PRO A 85 23.85 -6.02 2.25
C PRO A 85 23.96 -4.50 2.16
N GLU A 86 25.19 -4.00 2.18
CA GLU A 86 25.49 -2.60 1.93
C GLU A 86 25.40 -2.31 0.42
N MET A 87 24.18 -2.12 -0.08
CA MET A 87 23.93 -1.92 -1.50
C MET A 87 23.29 -0.56 -1.80
N ASN A 88 23.68 0.03 -2.92
CA ASN A 88 22.99 1.19 -3.47
C ASN A 88 21.88 0.68 -4.40
N VAL A 89 20.65 0.66 -3.92
CA VAL A 89 19.50 0.35 -4.78
C VAL A 89 19.15 1.61 -5.56
N SER A 90 19.26 1.58 -6.90
CA SER A 90 18.93 2.74 -7.72
C SER A 90 17.42 2.99 -7.71
N ASN A 91 17.01 4.26 -7.76
CA ASN A 91 15.59 4.61 -7.89
C ASN A 91 14.97 3.99 -9.15
N THR A 92 15.73 3.89 -10.23
CA THR A 92 15.30 3.23 -11.48
C THR A 92 14.95 1.76 -11.24
N LEU A 93 15.79 1.02 -10.50
CA LEU A 93 15.51 -0.37 -10.18
C LEU A 93 14.28 -0.50 -9.27
N LEU A 94 14.12 0.37 -8.27
CA LEU A 94 12.93 0.39 -7.42
C LEU A 94 11.66 0.62 -8.24
N ILE A 95 11.68 1.57 -9.18
CA ILE A 95 10.54 1.86 -10.07
C ILE A 95 10.21 0.63 -10.92
N GLU A 96 11.20 -0.01 -11.56
CA GLU A 96 10.97 -1.21 -12.37
C GLU A 96 10.41 -2.36 -11.52
N LEU A 97 10.93 -2.57 -10.30
CA LEU A 97 10.41 -3.59 -9.39
C LEU A 97 8.95 -3.32 -9.00
N LEU A 98 8.59 -2.06 -8.77
CA LEU A 98 7.22 -1.66 -8.46
C LEU A 98 6.28 -1.85 -9.66
N ASP A 99 6.73 -1.52 -10.88
CA ASP A 99 5.93 -1.71 -12.11
C ASP A 99 5.63 -3.19 -12.40
N ARG A 100 6.51 -4.09 -11.94
CA ARG A 100 6.38 -5.54 -12.03
C ARG A 100 5.62 -6.16 -10.86
N PHE A 101 5.33 -5.40 -9.81
CA PHE A 101 4.61 -5.87 -8.65
C PHE A 101 3.11 -5.94 -8.92
N ASP A 102 2.53 -7.12 -8.71
CA ASP A 102 1.10 -7.39 -8.80
C ASP A 102 0.53 -7.34 -7.38
N ILE A 103 -0.07 -6.20 -7.02
CA ILE A 103 -0.62 -5.93 -5.69
C ILE A 103 -1.76 -6.91 -5.36
N GLU A 104 -2.63 -7.23 -6.32
CA GLU A 104 -3.75 -8.15 -6.11
C GLU A 104 -3.27 -9.56 -5.75
N ARG A 105 -2.16 -10.00 -6.37
CA ARG A 105 -1.56 -11.32 -6.11
C ARG A 105 -0.45 -11.28 -5.06
N GLY A 106 -0.04 -10.10 -4.60
CA GLY A 106 1.13 -9.89 -3.75
C GLY A 106 2.40 -10.53 -4.32
N CYS A 107 2.66 -10.38 -5.61
CA CYS A 107 3.79 -11.07 -6.26
C CYS A 107 4.56 -10.20 -7.26
N LEU A 108 5.87 -10.40 -7.34
CA LEU A 108 6.74 -9.77 -8.31
C LEU A 108 6.93 -10.69 -9.52
N LYS A 109 6.62 -10.20 -10.72
CA LYS A 109 6.85 -10.96 -11.96
C LYS A 109 8.24 -10.65 -12.50
N THR A 110 9.08 -11.67 -12.58
CA THR A 110 10.43 -11.61 -13.16
C THR A 110 10.49 -12.43 -14.44
N LEU A 111 11.57 -12.31 -15.22
CA LEU A 111 11.78 -13.16 -16.40
C LEU A 111 11.95 -14.63 -16.01
N GLN A 112 12.46 -14.90 -14.81
CA GLN A 112 12.72 -16.23 -14.27
C GLN A 112 11.49 -16.86 -13.61
N GLY A 113 10.41 -16.11 -13.44
CA GLY A 113 9.17 -16.59 -12.82
C GLY A 113 8.56 -15.60 -11.83
N THR A 114 7.61 -16.09 -11.04
CA THR A 114 6.82 -15.27 -10.11
C THR A 114 7.32 -15.44 -8.68
N ILE A 115 7.67 -14.33 -8.04
CA ILE A 115 8.07 -14.30 -6.62
C ILE A 115 6.88 -13.80 -5.80
N TYR A 116 6.19 -14.70 -5.12
CA TYR A 116 5.16 -14.32 -4.13
C TYR A 116 5.80 -13.68 -2.91
N ILE A 117 5.34 -12.50 -2.51
CA ILE A 117 5.73 -11.78 -1.29
C ILE A 117 4.75 -12.20 -0.19
N THR A 118 5.17 -13.19 0.60
CA THR A 118 4.36 -13.72 1.72
C THR A 118 4.86 -13.17 3.05
N PRO A 119 4.01 -13.15 4.10
CA PRO A 119 4.43 -12.81 5.45
C PRO A 119 5.72 -13.55 5.86
N ARG A 120 5.79 -14.87 5.64
CA ARG A 120 6.97 -15.67 5.98
C ARG A 120 8.26 -15.19 5.28
N LYS A 121 8.18 -14.76 4.02
CA LYS A 121 9.35 -14.23 3.29
C LYS A 121 9.76 -12.84 3.79
N VAL A 122 8.80 -11.99 4.12
CA VAL A 122 9.05 -10.68 4.74
C VAL A 122 9.71 -10.87 6.11
N ALA A 123 9.19 -11.77 6.93
CA ALA A 123 9.75 -12.14 8.23
C ALA A 123 11.21 -12.62 8.10
N ALA A 124 11.46 -13.56 7.19
CA ALA A 124 12.81 -14.08 6.95
C ALA A 124 13.78 -13.00 6.42
N ALA A 125 13.33 -12.12 5.52
CA ALA A 125 14.17 -11.07 4.95
C ALA A 125 14.51 -9.96 5.96
N LEU A 126 13.59 -9.64 6.87
CA LEU A 126 13.77 -8.58 7.87
C LEU A 126 14.26 -9.11 9.23
N GLY A 127 14.24 -10.42 9.43
CA GLY A 127 14.56 -11.07 10.71
C GLY A 127 13.54 -10.78 11.81
N ILE A 128 12.30 -10.44 11.45
CA ILE A 128 11.21 -10.05 12.36
C ILE A 128 10.24 -11.21 12.63
N THR A 129 9.48 -11.12 13.73
CA THR A 129 8.47 -12.13 14.08
C THR A 129 7.27 -12.11 13.12
N ASN A 130 6.75 -13.30 12.83
CA ASN A 130 5.52 -13.50 12.06
C ASN A 130 4.42 -13.96 13.03
N GLY A 131 3.45 -13.10 13.33
CA GLY A 131 2.38 -13.35 14.30
C GLY A 131 2.32 -12.32 15.44
N GLY A 132 1.30 -12.45 16.30
CA GLY A 132 1.01 -11.49 17.38
C GLY A 132 -0.20 -10.60 17.09
N ASN A 133 -0.35 -9.55 17.89
CA ASN A 133 -1.41 -8.55 17.79
C ASN A 133 -1.22 -7.65 16.58
N LEU A 134 -2.31 -7.26 15.93
CA LEU A 134 -2.28 -6.30 14.83
C LEU A 134 -2.09 -4.89 15.37
N PHE A 135 -1.16 -4.14 14.78
CA PHE A 135 -1.03 -2.71 15.08
C PHE A 135 -2.34 -1.97 14.76
N PRO A 136 -2.73 -0.98 15.59
CA PRO A 136 -3.85 -0.13 15.25
C PRO A 136 -3.52 0.62 13.96
N GLU A 137 -4.50 0.72 13.05
CA GLU A 137 -4.28 1.35 11.74
C GLU A 137 -3.91 2.83 11.86
N LYS A 138 -4.41 3.50 12.90
CA LYS A 138 -4.18 4.93 13.16
C LYS A 138 -3.91 5.15 14.64
N VAL A 139 -3.04 6.11 14.92
CA VAL A 139 -2.84 6.66 16.26
C VAL A 139 -3.75 7.87 16.41
N ASP A 140 -4.70 7.81 17.34
CA ASP A 140 -5.51 8.98 17.71
C ASP A 140 -4.74 9.85 18.71
N TYR A 141 -4.06 10.88 18.21
CA TYR A 141 -3.26 11.79 19.03
C TYR A 141 -4.07 12.41 20.18
N LYS A 142 -5.39 12.66 19.98
CA LYS A 142 -6.21 13.28 21.03
C LYS A 142 -6.35 12.36 22.24
N LYS A 143 -6.39 11.05 22.00
CA LYS A 143 -6.50 10.00 23.03
C LYS A 143 -5.18 9.61 23.68
N LEU A 144 -4.04 10.10 23.18
CA LEU A 144 -2.74 9.85 23.81
C LEU A 144 -2.64 10.56 25.16
N ASN A 145 -2.06 9.86 26.13
CA ASN A 145 -1.69 10.46 27.41
C ASN A 145 -0.55 11.50 27.22
N PRO A 146 -0.26 12.37 28.21
CA PRO A 146 0.76 13.40 28.07
C PRO A 146 2.18 12.87 27.75
N ALA A 147 2.55 11.71 28.29
CA ALA A 147 3.86 11.10 28.03
C ALA A 147 3.98 10.62 26.58
N ASP A 148 2.96 9.95 26.05
CA ASP A 148 2.91 9.47 24.68
C ASP A 148 2.85 10.61 23.67
N LYS A 149 2.17 11.72 24.00
CA LYS A 149 2.21 12.94 23.18
C LYS A 149 3.62 13.50 23.09
N LYS A 150 4.35 13.56 24.21
CA LYS A 150 5.74 14.02 24.23
C LYS A 150 6.64 13.14 23.35
N ILE A 151 6.47 11.82 23.41
CA ILE A 151 7.17 10.87 22.53
C ILE A 151 6.83 11.15 21.07
N PHE A 152 5.54 11.21 20.74
CA PHE A 152 5.04 11.44 19.38
C PHE A 152 5.60 12.75 18.80
N ASP A 153 5.55 13.83 19.57
CA ASP A 153 6.00 15.15 19.14
C ASP A 153 7.52 15.24 19.01
N SER A 154 8.28 14.56 19.89
CA SER A 154 9.75 14.51 19.79
C SER A 154 10.26 13.84 18.50
N ILE A 155 9.47 12.91 17.95
CA ILE A 155 9.78 12.17 16.72
C ILE A 155 9.23 12.88 15.48
N LYS A 156 8.22 13.74 15.67
CA LYS A 156 7.59 14.49 14.58
C LYS A 156 8.60 15.45 13.96
N ASN A 157 8.82 15.32 12.66
CA ASN A 157 9.73 16.17 11.86
C ASN A 157 11.23 16.05 12.18
N ILE A 158 11.66 14.97 12.87
CA ILE A 158 13.09 14.69 13.00
C ILE A 158 13.70 14.35 11.63
N SER A 159 14.87 14.90 11.32
CA SER A 159 15.61 14.53 10.11
C SER A 159 16.22 13.14 10.24
N LEU A 160 16.34 12.40 9.12
CA LEU A 160 17.01 11.09 9.13
C LEU A 160 18.46 11.16 9.64
N ALA A 161 19.17 12.25 9.35
CA ALA A 161 20.54 12.46 9.81
C ALA A 161 20.63 12.65 11.33
N THR A 162 19.72 13.46 11.90
CA THR A 162 19.59 13.64 13.35
C THR A 162 19.25 12.32 14.02
N LEU A 163 18.32 11.56 13.44
CA LEU A 163 17.91 10.28 13.96
C LEU A 163 19.06 9.27 13.96
N ALA A 164 19.82 9.21 12.85
CA ALA A 164 20.96 8.33 12.75
C ALA A 164 22.06 8.66 13.77
N ARG A 165 22.30 9.95 14.00
CA ARG A 165 23.21 10.42 15.03
C ARG A 165 22.74 10.00 16.42
N ASN A 166 21.47 10.23 16.75
CA ASN A 166 20.89 9.86 18.04
C ASN A 166 21.04 8.36 18.32
N VAL A 167 20.74 7.49 17.35
CA VAL A 167 20.91 6.03 17.52
C VAL A 167 22.36 5.67 17.88
N LEU A 168 23.35 6.34 17.27
CA LEU A 168 24.76 6.06 17.53
C LEU A 168 25.26 6.65 18.85
N GLU A 169 24.85 7.88 19.19
CA GLU A 169 25.40 8.63 20.32
C GLU A 169 24.70 8.38 21.66
N MET A 170 23.42 7.95 21.64
CA MET A 170 22.67 7.73 22.88
C MET A 170 23.32 6.65 23.75
N SER A 171 23.38 6.89 25.07
CA SER A 171 23.70 5.83 26.03
C SER A 171 22.57 4.78 26.04
N VAL A 172 22.93 3.55 26.34
CA VAL A 172 22.00 2.44 26.60
C VAL A 172 22.12 1.92 28.04
N GLU A 173 22.84 2.65 28.89
CA GLU A 173 22.97 2.34 30.31
C GLU A 173 21.66 2.66 31.04
N GLY A 174 21.06 1.64 31.65
CA GLY A 174 19.80 1.76 32.39
C GLY A 174 18.55 1.61 31.52
N GLU A 175 17.46 1.15 32.14
CA GLU A 175 16.23 0.75 31.45
C GLU A 175 15.59 1.91 30.66
N GLU A 176 15.56 3.13 31.21
CA GLU A 176 14.97 4.28 30.52
C GLU A 176 15.72 4.60 29.20
N ASN A 177 17.04 4.55 29.23
CA ASN A 177 17.88 4.80 28.07
C ASN A 177 17.74 3.70 27.02
N GLN A 178 17.65 2.43 27.44
CA GLN A 178 17.35 1.33 26.53
C GLN A 178 15.98 1.52 25.86
N LYS A 179 14.93 1.89 26.59
CA LYS A 179 13.60 2.16 26.02
C LYS A 179 13.66 3.31 25.01
N ARG A 180 14.36 4.41 25.34
CA ARG A 180 14.56 5.52 24.42
C ARG A 180 15.31 5.07 23.16
N PHE A 181 16.39 4.31 23.30
CA PHE A 181 17.14 3.75 22.18
C PHE A 181 16.26 2.86 21.29
N LYS A 182 15.51 1.91 21.88
CA LYS A 182 14.57 1.02 21.15
C LYS A 182 13.57 1.84 20.32
N ARG A 183 12.98 2.90 20.89
CA ARG A 183 12.07 3.83 20.17
C ARG A 183 12.77 4.55 19.03
N THR A 184 13.91 5.18 19.29
CA THR A 184 14.67 5.95 18.28
C THR A 184 15.11 5.04 17.13
N PHE A 185 15.55 3.83 17.44
CA PHE A 185 15.95 2.83 16.46
C PHE A 185 14.79 2.36 15.58
N VAL A 186 13.64 2.02 16.18
CA VAL A 186 12.44 1.63 15.41
C VAL A 186 12.01 2.76 14.47
N VAL A 187 12.02 4.00 14.93
CA VAL A 187 11.72 5.18 14.11
C VAL A 187 12.75 5.31 12.98
N PHE A 188 14.03 5.03 13.23
CA PHE A 188 15.07 5.08 12.21
C PHE A 188 14.79 4.08 11.10
N ILE A 189 14.54 2.82 11.45
CA ILE A 189 14.25 1.77 10.49
C ILE A 189 13.01 2.10 9.68
N GLN A 190 11.95 2.58 10.33
CA GLN A 190 10.76 3.04 9.64
C GLN A 190 11.08 4.14 8.63
N ASN A 191 11.81 5.20 9.02
CA ASN A 191 12.18 6.29 8.11
C ASN A 191 13.04 5.84 6.92
N VAL A 192 13.84 4.79 7.09
CA VAL A 192 14.71 4.26 6.03
C VAL A 192 14.01 3.25 5.12
N ALA A 193 12.92 2.63 5.58
CA ALA A 193 12.21 1.59 4.85
C ALA A 193 10.84 2.04 4.31
N SER A 194 10.24 3.11 4.85
CA SER A 194 8.83 3.46 4.62
C SER A 194 8.53 4.93 5.03
N PRO A 195 7.46 5.55 4.49
CA PRO A 195 6.78 6.66 5.18
C PRO A 195 6.48 6.28 6.64
N ILE A 196 6.67 7.24 7.56
CA ILE A 196 6.64 7.02 9.00
C ILE A 196 5.26 6.51 9.46
N HIS A 197 5.20 5.25 9.89
CA HIS A 197 4.06 4.70 10.62
C HIS A 197 4.28 4.86 12.12
N LYS A 198 3.44 5.68 12.75
CA LYS A 198 3.57 6.04 14.17
C LYS A 198 3.11 4.99 15.19
N PRO A 199 2.24 4.00 14.90
CA PRO A 199 1.81 3.02 15.91
C PRO A 199 2.93 2.25 16.61
N PRO A 200 3.98 1.77 15.92
CA PRO A 200 4.94 0.88 16.58
C PRO A 200 5.87 1.55 17.61
N ILE A 201 5.95 2.89 17.64
CA ILE A 201 6.78 3.62 18.61
C ILE A 201 6.31 3.43 20.07
N PHE A 202 5.04 3.08 20.25
CA PHE A 202 4.42 2.88 21.57
C PHE A 202 4.57 1.44 22.09
N HIS A 203 5.05 0.53 21.26
CA HIS A 203 5.04 -0.91 21.53
C HIS A 203 6.43 -1.55 21.48
N VAL A 204 7.48 -0.74 21.62
CA VAL A 204 8.87 -1.24 21.51
C VAL A 204 9.28 -2.18 22.65
N ASP A 205 8.61 -2.11 23.80
CA ASP A 205 8.89 -2.96 24.97
C ASP A 205 8.34 -4.38 24.77
N ASN A 206 7.26 -4.50 24.00
CA ASN A 206 6.55 -5.75 23.73
C ASN A 206 6.61 -6.11 22.24
N ILE A 207 7.68 -5.71 21.56
CA ILE A 207 7.74 -5.74 20.09
C ILE A 207 7.43 -7.11 19.48
N ARG A 208 7.78 -8.20 20.17
CA ARG A 208 7.55 -9.59 19.76
C ARG A 208 6.08 -10.01 19.84
N GLU A 209 5.26 -9.29 20.61
CA GLU A 209 3.82 -9.52 20.72
C GLU A 209 3.03 -8.94 19.55
N TRP A 210 3.68 -8.21 18.63
CA TRP A 210 3.01 -7.55 17.52
C TRP A 210 3.39 -8.14 16.17
N ASP A 211 2.42 -8.20 15.26
CA ASP A 211 2.60 -8.74 13.91
C ASP A 211 3.23 -7.70 12.98
N TRP A 212 4.54 -7.50 13.15
CA TRP A 212 5.36 -6.64 12.30
C TRP A 212 5.36 -7.06 10.85
N THR A 213 5.34 -8.36 10.62
CA THR A 213 5.32 -8.92 9.28
C THR A 213 4.08 -8.46 8.53
N LYS A 214 2.90 -8.59 9.14
CA LYS A 214 1.65 -8.12 8.55
C LYS A 214 1.57 -6.61 8.48
N HIS A 215 2.15 -5.88 9.44
CA HIS A 215 2.25 -4.42 9.37
C HIS A 215 3.03 -3.95 8.14
N VAL A 216 4.24 -4.49 7.94
CA VAL A 216 5.09 -4.16 6.80
C VAL A 216 4.44 -4.63 5.50
N LEU A 217 3.86 -5.83 5.46
CA LEU A 217 3.21 -6.33 4.26
C LEU A 217 2.00 -5.47 3.87
N ASN A 218 1.14 -5.11 4.84
CA ASN A 218 0.00 -4.21 4.58
C ASN A 218 0.46 -2.84 4.07
N PHE A 219 1.62 -2.35 4.52
CA PHE A 219 2.21 -1.14 3.98
C PHE A 219 2.67 -1.32 2.53
N LEU A 220 3.38 -2.40 2.20
CA LEU A 220 3.84 -2.69 0.85
C LEU A 220 2.69 -2.84 -0.18
N MET A 221 1.48 -3.13 0.30
CA MET A 221 0.30 -3.40 -0.53
C MET A 221 -0.65 -2.20 -0.67
N LYS A 222 -0.34 -1.05 -0.04
CA LYS A 222 -1.13 0.19 -0.09
C LYS A 222 -0.51 1.21 -1.05
#